data_AF-A0A1Y6KVJ9-F1
#
_entry.id   AF-A0A1Y6KVJ9-F1
#
_cell.length_a   1.000
_cell.length_b   1.000
_cell.length_c   1.000
_cell.angle_alpha   90.00
_cell.angle_beta   90.00
_cell.angle_gamma   90.00
#
_symmetry.space_group_name_H-M   'P 1'
#
loop_
_entity.id
_entity.type
_entity.pdbx_description
1 polymer ?
#
loop_
_entity_poly.entity_id
_entity_poly.type
_entity_poly.pdbx_seq_one_letter_code
_entity_poly.pdbx_strand_id
1 'polypeptide(L)'
;MNKLMAALLLLLAFSGWITSAIFIYQSKNNDNYVVKMLGENAFNIIEQSLSKSHSEAEVLTQIQQWKNDGWTAQTGSIATLCQYDRQRFKQWVAAKNLEQICE
;
A
#
# COMPACT_ATOMS: atom_id res chain seq x y z
N MET A 1 -36.95 -38.36 7.42
CA MET A 1 -35.79 -37.97 6.60
C MET A 1 -34.71 -39.03 6.73
N ASN A 2 -34.17 -39.55 5.62
CA ASN A 2 -33.11 -40.56 5.66
C ASN A 2 -31.86 -39.96 6.35
N LYS A 3 -31.22 -40.72 7.26
CA LYS A 3 -29.97 -40.31 7.94
C LYS A 3 -28.88 -39.90 6.94
N LEU A 4 -28.84 -40.59 5.79
CA LEU A 4 -27.90 -40.27 4.71
C LEU A 4 -28.22 -38.94 4.03
N MET A 5 -29.51 -38.64 3.79
CA MET A 5 -29.92 -37.31 3.29
C MET A 5 -29.60 -36.21 4.31
N ALA A 6 -29.85 -36.46 5.60
CA ALA A 6 -29.55 -35.48 6.65
C ALA A 6 -28.05 -35.16 6.69
N ALA A 7 -27.19 -36.18 6.61
CA ALA A 7 -25.73 -36.00 6.56
C ALA A 7 -25.29 -35.22 5.31
N LEU A 8 -25.83 -35.53 4.13
CA LEU A 8 -25.52 -34.80 2.90
C LEU A 8 -25.92 -33.32 2.98
N LEU A 9 -27.11 -33.03 3.50
CA LEU A 9 -27.59 -31.65 3.67
C LEU A 9 -26.72 -30.87 4.67
N LEU A 10 -26.26 -31.52 5.75
CA LEU A 10 -25.32 -30.91 6.70
C LEU A 10 -23.97 -30.62 6.03
N LEU A 11 -23.42 -31.57 5.27
CA LEU A 11 -22.15 -31.37 4.55
C LEU A 11 -22.25 -30.24 3.51
N LEU A 12 -23.37 -30.15 2.78
CA LEU A 12 -23.64 -29.08 1.83
C LEU A 12 -23.79 -27.71 2.54
N ALA A 13 -24.42 -27.68 3.70
CA ALA A 13 -24.51 -26.45 4.49
C ALA A 13 -23.12 -26.02 4.99
N PHE A 14 -22.33 -26.95 5.53
CA PHE A 14 -20.98 -26.65 6.03
C PHE A 14 -19.98 -26.30 4.92
N SER A 15 -20.10 -26.88 3.72
CA SER A 15 -19.20 -26.55 2.61
C SER A 15 -19.30 -25.06 2.24
N GLY A 16 -20.50 -24.47 2.26
CA GLY A 16 -20.70 -23.05 2.00
C GLY A 16 -19.95 -22.15 3.01
N TRP A 17 -19.99 -22.49 4.30
CA TRP A 17 -19.26 -21.75 5.34
C TRP A 17 -17.74 -21.87 5.19
N ILE A 18 -17.24 -23.08 4.90
CA ILE A 18 -15.81 -23.33 4.69
C ILE A 18 -15.32 -22.54 3.48
N THR A 19 -16.02 -22.62 2.34
CA THR A 19 -15.66 -21.87 1.13
C THR A 19 -15.71 -20.37 1.36
N SER A 20 -16.70 -19.87 2.09
CA SER A 20 -16.80 -18.44 2.44
C SER A 20 -15.62 -17.97 3.30
N ALA A 21 -15.24 -18.75 4.32
CA ALA A 21 -14.07 -18.45 5.15
C ALA A 21 -12.78 -18.41 4.33
N ILE A 22 -12.61 -19.35 3.39
CA ILE A 22 -11.47 -19.38 2.46
C ILE A 22 -11.44 -18.12 1.59
N PHE A 23 -12.56 -17.70 1.00
CA PHE A 23 -12.60 -16.50 0.16
C PHE A 23 -12.34 -15.23 0.95
N ILE A 24 -12.87 -15.10 2.16
CA ILE A 24 -12.58 -13.95 3.03
C ILE A 24 -11.08 -13.89 3.34
N TYR A 25 -10.47 -15.03 3.67
CA TYR A 25 -9.03 -15.11 3.93
C TYR A 25 -8.20 -14.70 2.70
N GLN A 26 -8.53 -15.24 1.52
CA GLN A 26 -7.84 -14.91 0.28
C GLN A 26 -8.03 -13.43 -0.12
N SER A 27 -9.24 -12.89 0.02
CA SER A 27 -9.52 -11.48 -0.25
C SER A 27 -8.66 -10.58 0.63
N LYS A 28 -8.60 -10.85 1.94
CA LYS A 28 -7.76 -10.08 2.86
C LYS A 28 -6.27 -10.16 2.50
N ASN A 29 -5.78 -11.33 2.13
CA ASN A 29 -4.40 -11.49 1.68
C ASN A 29 -4.12 -10.73 0.38
N ASN A 30 -5.06 -10.74 -0.56
CA ASN A 30 -4.96 -10.01 -1.80
C ASN A 30 -4.97 -8.49 -1.55
N ASP A 31 -5.84 -7.99 -0.67
CA ASP A 31 -5.87 -6.57 -0.31
C ASP A 31 -4.55 -6.13 0.33
N ASN A 32 -4.00 -6.93 1.25
CA ASN A 32 -2.69 -6.67 1.84
C ASN A 32 -1.58 -6.63 0.76
N TYR A 33 -1.64 -7.52 -0.23
CA TYR A 33 -0.70 -7.54 -1.34
C TYR A 33 -0.84 -6.30 -2.22
N VAL A 34 -2.07 -5.88 -2.54
CA VAL A 34 -2.34 -4.66 -3.32
C VAL A 34 -1.79 -3.43 -2.59
N VAL A 35 -2.08 -3.27 -1.29
CA VAL A 35 -1.55 -2.16 -0.49
C VAL A 35 -0.02 -2.15 -0.49
N LYS A 36 0.61 -3.32 -0.35
CA LYS A 36 2.08 -3.43 -0.46
C LYS A 36 2.57 -2.95 -1.82
N MET A 37 1.98 -3.42 -2.93
CA MET A 37 2.43 -3.06 -4.28
C MET A 37 2.16 -1.59 -4.61
N LEU A 38 1.12 -0.98 -4.06
CA LEU A 38 0.91 0.48 -4.14
C LEU A 38 2.07 1.23 -3.48
N GLY A 39 2.51 0.80 -2.29
CA GLY A 39 3.68 1.34 -1.61
C GLY A 39 4.97 1.16 -2.40
N GLU A 40 5.23 -0.02 -2.96
CA GLU A 40 6.41 -0.28 -3.80
C GLU A 40 6.43 0.59 -5.06
N ASN A 41 5.29 0.70 -5.76
CA ASN A 41 5.20 1.53 -6.95
C ASN A 41 5.42 3.01 -6.64
N ALA A 42 4.81 3.51 -5.57
CA ALA A 42 5.00 4.88 -5.11
C ALA A 42 6.47 5.15 -4.74
N PHE A 43 7.10 4.22 -4.02
CA PHE A 43 8.52 4.28 -3.69
C PHE A 43 9.39 4.36 -4.95
N ASN A 44 9.19 3.47 -5.92
CA ASN A 44 10.00 3.42 -7.15
C ASN A 44 9.86 4.71 -7.98
N ILE A 45 8.67 5.30 -8.04
CA ILE A 45 8.45 6.58 -8.75
C ILE A 45 9.28 7.69 -8.09
N ILE A 46 9.29 7.77 -6.77
CA ILE A 46 10.07 8.77 -6.03
C ILE A 46 11.57 8.50 -6.17
N GLU A 47 12.00 7.24 -6.01
CA GLU A 47 13.40 6.83 -6.18
C GLU A 47 13.93 7.23 -7.56
N GLN A 48 13.19 6.90 -8.62
CA GLN A 48 13.56 7.24 -9.99
C GLN A 48 13.60 8.77 -10.18
N SER A 49 12.62 9.49 -9.63
CA SER A 49 12.52 10.95 -9.78
C SER A 49 13.62 11.69 -9.00
N LEU A 50 14.13 11.12 -7.90
CA LEU A 50 15.22 11.65 -7.08
C LEU A 50 16.60 11.14 -7.52
N SER A 51 16.71 10.33 -8.58
CA SER A 51 17.99 9.73 -9.02
C SER A 51 19.13 10.72 -9.30
N LYS A 52 18.80 12.01 -9.54
CA LYS A 52 19.77 13.10 -9.76
C LYS A 52 19.97 14.00 -8.54
N SER A 53 19.26 13.75 -7.44
CA SER A 53 19.41 14.48 -6.18
C SER A 53 20.51 13.80 -5.36
N HIS A 54 21.53 14.55 -4.98
CA HIS A 54 22.73 14.05 -4.30
C HIS A 54 22.81 14.48 -2.84
N SER A 55 21.88 15.33 -2.38
CA SER A 55 21.79 15.73 -0.99
C SER A 55 20.35 15.76 -0.49
N GLU A 56 20.19 15.61 0.83
CA GLU A 56 18.88 15.74 1.48
C GLU A 56 18.23 17.11 1.20
N ALA A 57 19.01 18.18 1.13
CA ALA A 57 18.49 19.52 0.82
C ALA A 57 17.92 19.60 -0.61
N GLU A 58 18.57 18.97 -1.59
CA GLU A 58 18.07 18.87 -2.96
C GLU A 58 16.79 18.03 -3.02
N VAL A 59 16.72 16.92 -2.28
CA VAL A 59 15.52 16.09 -2.17
C VAL A 59 14.34 16.91 -1.64
N LEU A 60 14.54 17.63 -0.53
CA LEU A 60 13.49 18.46 0.06
C LEU A 60 13.04 19.58 -0.89
N THR A 61 13.98 20.21 -1.58
CA THR A 61 13.68 21.24 -2.59
C THR A 61 12.86 20.66 -3.73
N GLN A 62 13.23 19.49 -4.23
CA GLN A 62 12.54 18.82 -5.33
C GLN A 62 11.12 18.37 -4.92
N ILE A 63 10.96 17.85 -3.71
CA ILE A 63 9.64 17.51 -3.14
C ILE A 63 8.77 18.76 -3.03
N GLN A 64 9.31 19.87 -2.53
CA GLN A 64 8.57 21.12 -2.43
C GLN A 64 8.17 21.64 -3.81
N GLN A 65 9.06 21.53 -4.81
CA GLN A 65 8.73 21.88 -6.18
C GLN A 65 7.56 21.05 -6.71
N TRP A 66 7.57 19.73 -6.53
CA TRP A 66 6.45 18.89 -6.95
C TRP A 66 5.14 19.25 -6.25
N LYS A 67 5.17 19.57 -4.95
CA LYS A 67 3.99 20.05 -4.23
C LYS A 67 3.44 21.35 -4.82
N ASN A 68 4.33 22.27 -5.21
CA ASN A 68 3.96 23.54 -5.83
C ASN A 68 3.42 23.37 -7.26
N ASP A 69 3.90 22.37 -8.00
CA ASP A 69 3.45 22.04 -9.37
C ASP A 69 2.05 21.42 -9.41
N GLY A 70 1.48 21.06 -8.25
CA GLY A 70 0.14 20.50 -8.13
C GLY A 70 0.12 18.98 -8.31
N TRP A 71 -1.00 18.45 -8.82
CA TRP A 71 -1.20 16.99 -8.87
C TRP A 71 -0.36 16.32 -9.97
N THR A 72 0.65 15.57 -9.56
CA THR A 72 1.56 14.80 -10.41
C THR A 72 1.67 13.34 -9.94
N ALA A 73 2.36 12.51 -10.72
CA ALA A 73 2.68 11.15 -10.30
C ALA A 73 3.54 11.13 -9.01
N GLN A 74 4.39 12.13 -8.83
CA GLN A 74 5.25 12.27 -7.66
C GLN A 74 4.44 12.67 -6.43
N THR A 75 3.55 13.66 -6.52
CA THR A 75 2.72 14.05 -5.36
C THR A 75 1.75 12.94 -4.98
N GLY A 76 1.19 12.21 -5.95
CA GLY A 76 0.36 11.03 -5.68
C GLY A 76 1.15 9.91 -4.99
N SER A 77 2.38 9.67 -5.42
CA SER A 77 3.30 8.72 -4.77
C SER A 77 3.69 9.16 -3.36
N ILE A 78 3.94 10.46 -3.15
CA ILE A 78 4.21 11.02 -1.82
C ILE A 78 3.03 10.76 -0.89
N ALA A 79 1.81 11.11 -1.30
CA ALA A 79 0.61 10.89 -0.51
C ALA A 79 0.42 9.40 -0.16
N THR A 80 0.65 8.51 -1.14
CA THR A 80 0.57 7.05 -0.94
C THR A 80 1.57 6.57 0.11
N LEU A 81 2.84 6.99 0.03
CA LEU A 81 3.84 6.64 1.04
C LEU A 81 3.51 7.26 2.41
N CYS A 82 3.05 8.50 2.46
CA CYS A 82 2.65 9.15 3.71
C CYS A 82 1.50 8.42 4.42
N GLN A 83 0.59 7.80 3.66
CA GLN A 83 -0.53 7.03 4.19
C GLN A 83 -0.12 5.61 4.63
N TYR A 84 0.70 4.91 3.84
CA TYR A 84 0.93 3.47 4.02
C TYR A 84 2.33 3.10 4.51
N ASP A 85 3.36 3.90 4.21
CA ASP A 85 4.77 3.58 4.54
C ASP A 85 5.67 4.82 4.61
N ARG A 86 5.35 5.75 5.52
CA ARG A 86 6.09 7.02 5.69
C ARG A 86 7.58 6.80 5.97
N GLN A 87 7.92 5.67 6.58
CA GLN A 87 9.29 5.40 7.00
C GLN A 87 10.24 5.20 5.82
N ARG A 88 9.75 4.85 4.62
CA ARG A 88 10.57 4.72 3.42
C ARG A 88 11.29 6.00 3.02
N PHE A 89 10.74 7.17 3.33
CA PHE A 89 11.41 8.44 3.06
C PHE A 89 12.75 8.57 3.80
N LYS A 90 13.00 7.78 4.86
CA LYS A 90 14.28 7.74 5.57
C LYS A 90 15.48 7.33 4.70
N GLN A 91 15.22 6.79 3.50
CA GLN A 91 16.28 6.52 2.52
C GLN A 91 16.86 7.79 1.89
N TRP A 92 16.10 8.90 1.89
CA TRP A 92 16.51 10.15 1.27
C TRP A 92 16.63 11.32 2.26
N VAL A 93 15.89 11.28 3.38
CA VAL A 93 15.84 12.37 4.36
C VAL A 93 15.96 11.85 5.80
N ALA A 94 16.37 12.73 6.71
CA ALA A 94 16.37 12.46 8.13
C ALA A 94 14.93 12.39 8.69
N ALA A 95 14.77 11.64 9.79
CA ALA A 95 13.47 11.40 10.43
C ALA A 95 12.71 12.69 10.80
N LYS A 96 13.43 13.76 11.13
CA LYS A 96 12.86 15.08 11.48
C LYS A 96 12.08 15.73 10.33
N ASN A 97 12.39 15.37 9.07
CA ASN A 97 11.79 15.97 7.88
C ASN A 97 10.58 15.18 7.35
N LEU A 98 10.24 14.05 8.00
CA LEU A 98 9.12 13.21 7.57
C LEU A 98 7.76 13.90 7.73
N GLU A 99 7.61 14.75 8.75
CA GLU A 99 6.37 15.51 8.95
C GLU A 99 6.20 16.53 7.84
N GLN A 100 7.24 17.33 7.55
CA GLN A 100 7.24 18.31 6.45
C GLN A 100 6.91 17.70 5.08
N ILE A 101 7.36 16.46 4.80
CA ILE A 101 7.04 15.79 3.53
C ILE A 101 5.57 15.39 3.46
N CYS A 102 4.96 15.01 4.58
CA CYS A 102 3.60 14.45 4.62
C CYS A 102 2.50 15.43 5.03
N GLU A 103 2.85 16.68 5.32
CA GLU A 103 1.94 17.83 5.38
C GLU A 103 1.44 18.23 3.98
#